data_AF-A0A9N8IY77-F1
#
_entry.id   AF-A0A9N8IY77-F1
#
_cell.length_a   1.000
_cell.length_b   1.000
_cell.length_c   1.000
_cell.angle_alpha   90.00
_cell.angle_beta   90.00
_cell.angle_gamma   90.00
#
_symmetry.space_group_name_H-M   'P 1'
#
loop_
_entity.id
_entity.type
_entity.pdbx_description
1 polymer ?
#
loop_
_entity_poly.entity_id
_entity_poly.type
_entity_poly.pdbx_seq_one_letter_code
_entity_poly.pdbx_strand_id
1 'polypeptide(L)'
;MVLSLILFVSCQENKMELKLINKEIICKRFSADTMEAFYNYPKFNSENERYIFTNIVKFELFNQTDKKYLFFIKSLNLYDIYNLDIIIEDERGNFIYKNEPLIDPSYSCKLGSLIEQDFYIQSNKEELLKKNGYNIKSEILNFYNQEAIISSKENYLFQTSLSLPFVVEDKEENLRRPIYFKLNPEKKYTFRLKYKLKDDIEKVIPKDILANYKENNIEIFKGEIETQKIPIVFK
;
A
#
# COMPACT_ATOMS: atom_id res chain seq x y z
N MET A 1 24.16 -49.74 -24.17
CA MET A 1 23.63 -49.83 -22.80
C MET A 1 23.79 -48.45 -22.17
N VAL A 2 22.64 -47.77 -22.02
CA VAL A 2 22.28 -46.57 -21.24
C VAL A 2 23.28 -45.39 -21.20
N LEU A 3 23.03 -44.39 -22.07
CA LEU A 3 23.44 -43.00 -21.85
C LEU A 3 22.46 -42.37 -20.84
N SER A 4 22.89 -42.17 -19.61
CA SER A 4 22.13 -41.37 -18.62
C SER A 4 22.32 -39.89 -18.94
N LEU A 5 21.38 -39.33 -19.70
CA LEU A 5 21.16 -37.88 -19.74
C LEU A 5 20.63 -37.47 -18.36
N ILE A 6 21.52 -36.93 -17.51
CA ILE A 6 21.11 -36.21 -16.31
C ILE A 6 20.55 -34.87 -16.81
N LEU A 7 19.23 -34.83 -16.97
CA LEU A 7 18.48 -33.59 -17.10
C LEU A 7 18.70 -32.79 -15.80
N PHE A 8 19.60 -31.80 -15.87
CA PHE A 8 19.57 -30.66 -14.96
C PHE A 8 18.28 -29.88 -15.25
N VAL A 9 17.15 -30.41 -14.78
CA VAL A 9 15.99 -29.57 -14.49
C VAL A 9 16.45 -28.72 -13.32
N SER A 10 16.97 -27.53 -13.64
CA SER A 10 17.01 -26.41 -12.70
C SER A 10 15.65 -26.38 -12.05
N CYS A 11 15.57 -26.82 -10.80
CA CYS A 11 14.41 -26.64 -9.95
C CYS A 11 14.36 -25.14 -9.68
N GLN A 12 13.87 -24.38 -10.65
CA GLN A 12 13.43 -23.01 -10.43
C GLN A 12 12.34 -23.15 -9.39
N GLU A 13 12.67 -22.80 -8.15
CA GLU A 13 11.67 -22.63 -7.11
C GLU A 13 10.58 -21.74 -7.70
N ASN A 14 9.41 -22.32 -7.94
CA ASN A 14 8.22 -21.62 -8.37
C ASN A 14 7.93 -20.54 -7.32
N LYS A 15 8.29 -19.28 -7.59
CA LYS A 15 8.19 -18.18 -6.64
C LYS A 15 7.07 -17.23 -7.04
N MET A 16 6.40 -16.69 -6.03
CA MET A 16 5.53 -15.54 -6.23
C MET A 16 6.36 -14.36 -6.74
N GLU A 17 5.87 -13.67 -7.76
CA GLU A 17 6.55 -12.50 -8.34
C GLU A 17 5.63 -11.29 -8.30
N LEU A 18 6.14 -10.16 -7.79
CA LEU A 18 5.48 -8.87 -7.80
C LEU A 18 6.32 -7.90 -8.64
N LYS A 19 5.73 -7.25 -9.63
CA LYS A 19 6.45 -6.42 -10.60
C LYS A 19 5.79 -5.07 -10.77
N LEU A 20 6.55 -3.99 -10.68
CA LEU A 20 6.08 -2.66 -11.09
C LEU A 20 6.05 -2.56 -12.61
N ILE A 21 5.00 -1.99 -13.19
CA ILE A 21 4.92 -1.77 -14.64
C ILE A 21 5.35 -0.34 -14.98
N ASN A 22 5.15 0.60 -14.05
CA ASN A 22 5.65 1.96 -14.19
C ASN A 22 7.16 1.97 -14.44
N LYS A 23 7.63 2.82 -15.35
CA LYS A 23 9.06 3.08 -15.57
C LYS A 23 9.60 4.12 -14.60
N GLU A 24 8.73 5.03 -14.15
CA GLU A 24 9.04 6.11 -13.22
C GLU A 24 7.82 6.43 -12.38
N ILE A 25 8.04 7.08 -11.25
CA ILE A 25 7.02 7.71 -10.42
C ILE A 25 7.27 9.21 -10.39
N ILE A 26 6.26 10.01 -10.66
CA ILE A 26 6.34 11.46 -10.72
C ILE A 26 6.12 12.04 -9.32
N CYS A 27 6.98 12.95 -8.90
CA CYS A 27 6.83 13.74 -7.67
C CYS A 27 6.77 15.22 -8.04
N LYS A 28 5.88 15.99 -7.38
CA LYS A 28 5.88 17.45 -7.49
C LYS A 28 7.23 18.01 -7.04
N ARG A 29 7.80 18.91 -7.83
CA ARG A 29 8.96 19.73 -7.46
C ARG A 29 8.53 20.91 -6.60
N PHE A 30 9.39 21.35 -5.68
CA PHE A 30 9.20 22.57 -4.90
C PHE A 30 10.32 23.57 -5.22
N SER A 31 10.02 24.88 -5.17
CA SER A 31 11.08 25.89 -5.26
C SER A 31 11.87 25.89 -3.95
N ALA A 32 13.20 25.88 -4.07
CA ALA A 32 14.13 25.75 -2.95
C ALA A 32 14.39 27.10 -2.26
N ASP A 33 13.56 28.12 -2.52
CA ASP A 33 13.91 29.52 -2.25
C ASP A 33 14.02 29.82 -0.74
N THR A 34 13.54 28.93 0.14
CA THR A 34 13.95 28.92 1.55
C THR A 34 13.95 27.50 2.12
N MET A 35 14.90 27.20 3.00
CA MET A 35 14.89 25.97 3.82
C MET A 35 13.59 25.87 4.62
N GLU A 36 13.03 27.01 5.06
CA GLU A 36 11.73 27.13 5.74
C GLU A 36 10.54 26.67 4.88
N ALA A 37 10.51 27.00 3.58
CA ALA A 37 9.48 26.48 2.66
C ALA A 37 9.50 24.95 2.54
N PHE A 38 10.69 24.34 2.67
CA PHE A 38 10.87 22.88 2.68
C PHE A 38 10.37 22.21 3.97
N TYR A 39 10.25 22.93 5.09
CA TYR A 39 9.66 22.43 6.34
C TYR A 39 8.17 22.74 6.46
N ASN A 40 7.66 23.78 5.79
CA ASN A 40 6.29 24.26 5.97
C ASN A 40 5.29 23.87 4.87
N TYR A 41 5.73 23.36 3.69
CA TYR A 41 4.82 23.12 2.56
C TYR A 41 5.09 21.86 1.71
N PRO A 42 4.92 20.62 2.21
CA PRO A 42 4.53 19.52 1.34
C PRO A 42 3.00 19.54 1.28
N LYS A 43 2.40 20.54 0.63
CA LYS A 43 0.96 20.57 0.36
C LYS A 43 0.73 20.79 -1.13
N PHE A 44 -0.27 20.10 -1.67
CA PHE A 44 -0.86 20.53 -2.93
C PHE A 44 -1.65 21.81 -2.65
N ASN A 45 -1.48 22.81 -3.50
CA ASN A 45 -2.12 24.12 -3.41
C ASN A 45 -3.59 24.07 -3.84
N SER A 46 -4.02 22.98 -4.48
CA SER A 46 -5.40 22.71 -4.87
C SER A 46 -5.62 21.22 -5.14
N GLU A 47 -6.88 20.79 -5.16
CA GLU A 47 -7.25 19.44 -5.59
C GLU A 47 -6.83 19.14 -7.03
N ASN A 48 -6.88 20.16 -7.90
CA ASN A 48 -6.43 20.02 -9.29
C ASN A 48 -4.92 19.77 -9.37
N GLU A 49 -4.13 20.44 -8.54
CA GLU A 49 -2.69 20.19 -8.47
C GLU A 49 -2.40 18.78 -7.91
N ARG A 50 -3.12 18.36 -6.86
CA ARG A 50 -3.04 16.98 -6.35
C ARG A 50 -3.35 15.97 -7.45
N TYR A 51 -4.40 16.21 -8.23
CA TYR A 51 -4.79 15.35 -9.35
C TYR A 51 -3.68 15.23 -10.41
N ILE A 52 -3.07 16.35 -10.81
CA ILE A 52 -1.97 16.39 -11.79
C ILE A 52 -0.77 15.55 -11.34
N PHE A 53 -0.45 15.58 -10.04
CA PHE A 53 0.67 14.84 -9.46
C PHE A 53 0.27 13.50 -8.83
N THR A 54 -0.93 13.00 -9.14
CA THR A 54 -1.37 11.65 -8.79
C THR A 54 -0.90 10.67 -9.86
N ASN A 55 0.02 9.79 -9.46
CA ASN A 55 0.49 8.69 -10.28
C ASN A 55 -0.56 7.59 -10.33
N ILE A 56 -0.74 7.00 -11.51
CA ILE A 56 -1.39 5.71 -11.65
C ILE A 56 -0.32 4.62 -11.52
N VAL A 57 -0.24 4.01 -10.34
CA VAL A 57 0.70 2.92 -10.05
C VAL A 57 0.09 1.61 -10.51
N LYS A 58 0.77 0.93 -11.45
CA LYS A 58 0.40 -0.35 -12.03
C LYS A 58 1.42 -1.38 -11.61
N PHE A 59 0.94 -2.50 -11.07
CA PHE A 59 1.80 -3.62 -10.69
C PHE A 59 1.14 -4.94 -11.04
N GLU A 60 1.97 -5.92 -11.38
CA GLU A 60 1.56 -7.27 -11.73
C GLU A 60 1.95 -8.23 -10.61
N LEU A 61 1.03 -9.10 -10.23
CA LEU A 61 1.30 -10.22 -9.33
C LEU A 61 1.16 -11.50 -10.14
N PHE A 62 2.22 -12.30 -10.19
CA PHE A 62 2.25 -13.57 -10.89
C PHE A 62 2.46 -14.72 -9.90
N ASN A 63 1.51 -15.65 -9.88
CA ASN A 63 1.58 -16.84 -9.04
C ASN A 63 2.22 -17.99 -9.82
N GLN A 64 3.54 -18.15 -9.70
CA GLN A 64 4.22 -19.28 -10.35
C GLN A 64 4.03 -20.60 -9.60
N THR A 65 3.39 -20.62 -8.43
CA THR A 65 3.21 -21.85 -7.65
C THR A 65 2.08 -22.71 -8.21
N ASP A 66 1.95 -23.93 -7.68
CA ASP A 66 0.84 -24.84 -7.92
C ASP A 66 -0.40 -24.54 -7.06
N LYS A 67 -0.26 -23.64 -6.08
CA LYS A 67 -1.30 -23.29 -5.11
C LYS A 67 -2.14 -22.11 -5.59
N LYS A 68 -3.35 -21.99 -5.04
CA LYS A 68 -4.22 -20.82 -5.21
C LYS A 68 -4.14 -19.96 -3.96
N TYR A 69 -3.81 -18.69 -4.11
CA TYR A 69 -3.49 -17.82 -2.98
C TYR A 69 -4.42 -16.63 -2.86
N LEU A 70 -4.77 -16.30 -1.61
CA LEU A 70 -5.43 -15.06 -1.21
C LEU A 70 -4.39 -14.01 -0.81
N PHE A 71 -4.49 -12.83 -1.41
CA PHE A 71 -3.71 -11.63 -1.13
C PHE A 71 -4.62 -10.48 -0.70
N PHE A 72 -4.09 -9.58 0.12
CA PHE A 72 -4.76 -8.34 0.53
C PHE A 72 -4.01 -7.15 -0.08
N ILE A 73 -4.27 -6.90 -1.36
CA ILE A 73 -3.43 -6.05 -2.21
C ILE A 73 -4.21 -5.08 -3.12
N LYS A 74 -5.54 -5.01 -3.01
CA LYS A 74 -6.36 -4.09 -3.81
C LYS A 74 -6.73 -2.83 -3.03
N SER A 75 -6.60 -1.66 -3.64
CA SER A 75 -7.27 -0.44 -3.19
C SER A 75 -7.19 0.64 -4.29
N LEU A 76 -8.09 1.62 -4.24
CA LEU A 76 -8.03 2.80 -5.10
C LEU A 76 -6.79 3.65 -4.84
N ASN A 77 -6.37 3.76 -3.57
CA ASN A 77 -5.15 4.45 -3.19
C ASN A 77 -4.12 3.45 -2.66
N LEU A 78 -2.87 3.60 -3.09
CA LEU A 78 -1.81 2.66 -2.73
C LEU A 78 -1.52 2.66 -1.23
N TYR A 79 -1.61 3.82 -0.58
CA TYR A 79 -1.36 3.94 0.86
C TYR A 79 -2.44 3.29 1.73
N ASP A 80 -3.61 2.99 1.17
CA ASP A 80 -4.69 2.29 1.88
C ASP A 80 -4.47 0.77 1.88
N ILE A 81 -3.53 0.26 1.08
CA ILE A 81 -3.24 -1.18 0.99
C ILE A 81 -2.37 -1.58 2.17
N TYR A 82 -2.97 -2.24 3.16
CA TYR A 82 -2.31 -2.45 4.47
C TYR A 82 -1.05 -3.31 4.39
N ASN A 83 -1.11 -4.41 3.64
CA ASN A 83 -0.03 -5.38 3.53
C ASN A 83 1.01 -5.01 2.45
N LEU A 84 0.96 -3.78 1.93
CA LEU A 84 1.85 -3.30 0.88
C LEU A 84 2.59 -2.05 1.37
N ASP A 85 3.89 -2.21 1.63
CA ASP A 85 4.76 -1.14 2.04
C ASP A 85 5.32 -0.40 0.83
N ILE A 86 5.31 0.93 0.94
CA ILE A 86 5.91 1.84 -0.02
C ILE A 86 7.32 2.15 0.47
N ILE A 87 8.32 1.77 -0.33
CA ILE A 87 9.72 1.96 0.00
C ILE A 87 10.30 3.00 -0.95
N ILE A 88 10.84 4.06 -0.35
CA ILE A 88 11.62 5.08 -1.06
C ILE A 88 13.04 5.08 -0.51
N GLU A 89 14.02 5.00 -1.39
CA GLU A 89 15.44 4.97 -1.05
C GLU A 89 16.18 6.07 -1.81
N ASP A 90 17.16 6.70 -1.16
CA ASP A 90 18.10 7.59 -1.86
C ASP A 90 19.09 6.80 -2.74
N GLU A 91 19.94 7.53 -3.46
CA GLU A 91 21.01 6.97 -4.30
C GLU A 91 22.01 6.08 -3.55
N ARG A 92 22.09 6.18 -2.21
CA ARG A 92 22.94 5.35 -1.35
C ARG A 92 22.20 4.14 -0.78
N GLY A 93 20.91 3.98 -1.11
CA GLY A 93 20.07 2.91 -0.59
C GLY A 93 19.52 3.19 0.82
N ASN A 94 19.66 4.41 1.35
CA ASN A 94 19.09 4.75 2.64
C ASN A 94 17.58 4.91 2.52
N PHE A 95 16.84 4.27 3.41
CA PHE A 95 15.40 4.43 3.51
C PHE A 95 15.03 5.86 3.87
N ILE A 96 14.10 6.45 3.11
CA ILE A 96 13.49 7.72 3.48
C ILE A 96 12.36 7.44 4.46
N TYR A 97 12.59 7.82 5.71
CA TYR A 97 11.60 7.71 6.76
C TYR A 97 10.38 8.58 6.47
N LYS A 98 9.20 8.04 6.77
CA LYS A 98 7.92 8.75 6.81
C LYS A 98 8.03 9.80 7.93
N ASN A 99 8.01 11.09 7.61
CA ASN A 99 8.09 12.12 8.65
C ASN A 99 6.72 12.33 9.32
N GLU A 100 6.72 12.62 10.61
CA GLU A 100 5.54 13.04 11.39
C GLU A 100 5.25 14.55 11.15
N PRO A 101 3.99 15.00 11.22
CA PRO A 101 3.65 16.42 11.13
C PRO A 101 3.80 17.13 12.50
N LEU A 102 4.28 18.38 12.46
CA LEU A 102 4.17 19.34 13.56
C LEU A 102 2.75 19.96 13.52
N ILE A 103 2.03 19.95 14.64
CA ILE A 103 0.67 20.53 14.77
C ILE A 103 0.77 22.02 15.12
N ASP A 104 0.02 22.87 14.40
CA ASP A 104 -0.29 24.27 14.76
C ASP A 104 -1.58 24.29 15.62
N PRO A 105 -1.56 24.84 16.84
CA PRO A 105 -2.68 24.81 17.78
C PRO A 105 -3.88 25.72 17.44
N SER A 106 -3.88 26.45 16.34
CA SER A 106 -4.95 27.42 15.99
C SER A 106 -6.22 26.83 15.34
N TYR A 107 -6.28 25.52 15.06
CA TYR A 107 -7.37 24.88 14.29
C TYR A 107 -8.53 24.27 15.12
N SER A 108 -8.40 24.17 16.46
CA SER A 108 -9.19 23.26 17.31
C SER A 108 -10.71 23.52 17.51
N CYS A 109 -11.29 24.58 16.94
CA CYS A 109 -12.66 25.01 17.28
C CYS A 109 -13.77 24.59 16.30
N LYS A 110 -13.46 23.95 15.15
CA LYS A 110 -14.47 23.39 14.20
C LYS A 110 -14.61 21.85 14.28
N LEU A 111 -13.91 21.27 15.25
CA LEU A 111 -13.52 19.86 15.42
C LEU A 111 -14.66 18.93 15.87
N GLY A 112 -15.53 19.40 16.78
CA GLY A 112 -16.47 18.52 17.50
C GLY A 112 -17.51 17.77 16.65
N SER A 113 -18.15 18.41 15.66
CA SER A 113 -19.37 17.84 15.04
C SER A 113 -19.12 16.80 13.95
N LEU A 114 -17.92 16.76 13.38
CA LEU A 114 -17.57 15.88 12.25
C LEU A 114 -16.85 14.62 12.72
N ILE A 115 -16.03 14.74 13.77
CA ILE A 115 -15.49 13.61 14.55
C ILE A 115 -16.60 12.64 14.94
N GLU A 116 -17.69 13.17 15.49
CA GLU A 116 -18.81 12.36 15.96
C GLU A 116 -19.44 11.56 14.82
N GLN A 117 -19.50 12.12 13.61
CA GLN A 117 -20.08 11.46 12.44
C GLN A 117 -19.19 10.33 11.90
N ASP A 118 -17.88 10.54 11.79
CA ASP A 118 -16.94 9.53 11.30
C ASP A 118 -16.67 8.44 12.33
N PHE A 119 -16.57 8.79 13.62
CA PHE A 119 -16.60 7.79 14.69
C PHE A 119 -17.89 6.99 14.66
N TYR A 120 -19.05 7.61 14.37
CA TYR A 120 -20.31 6.89 14.23
C TYR A 120 -20.31 5.96 13.00
N ILE A 121 -19.77 6.37 11.86
CA ILE A 121 -19.66 5.51 10.67
C ILE A 121 -18.70 4.35 10.93
N GLN A 122 -17.53 4.60 11.52
CA GLN A 122 -16.56 3.55 11.86
C GLN A 122 -17.10 2.62 12.94
N SER A 123 -17.76 3.16 13.96
CA SER A 123 -18.43 2.38 15.02
C SER A 123 -19.56 1.54 14.45
N ASN A 124 -20.41 2.10 13.57
CA ASN A 124 -21.45 1.35 12.87
C ASN A 124 -20.85 0.26 11.98
N LYS A 125 -19.77 0.55 11.26
CA LYS A 125 -19.08 -0.44 10.42
C LYS A 125 -18.47 -1.54 11.29
N GLU A 126 -17.85 -1.19 12.43
CA GLU A 126 -17.32 -2.15 13.40
C GLU A 126 -18.44 -3.00 14.04
N GLU A 127 -19.58 -2.40 14.39
CA GLU A 127 -20.75 -3.09 14.93
C GLU A 127 -21.37 -4.04 13.91
N LEU A 128 -21.51 -3.59 12.65
CA LEU A 128 -21.97 -4.42 11.54
C LEU A 128 -21.00 -5.56 11.24
N LEU A 129 -19.69 -5.31 11.31
CA LEU A 129 -18.69 -6.37 11.17
C LEU A 129 -18.78 -7.38 12.33
N LYS A 130 -18.88 -6.93 13.58
CA LYS A 130 -19.12 -7.81 14.74
C LYS A 130 -20.37 -8.66 14.56
N LYS A 131 -21.46 -8.05 14.07
CA LYS A 131 -22.73 -8.75 13.76
C LYS A 131 -22.57 -9.81 12.66
N ASN A 132 -21.67 -9.59 11.70
CA ASN A 132 -21.32 -10.54 10.65
C ASN A 132 -20.21 -11.54 11.08
N GLY A 133 -19.89 -11.63 12.37
CA GLY A 133 -18.96 -12.64 12.92
C GLY A 133 -17.48 -12.24 12.89
N TYR A 134 -17.15 -11.01 12.52
CA TYR A 134 -15.80 -10.49 12.44
C TYR A 134 -15.31 -9.98 13.82
N ASN A 135 -14.12 -10.38 14.27
CA ASN A 135 -13.53 -9.90 15.53
C ASN A 135 -12.45 -8.82 15.26
N ILE A 136 -12.91 -7.61 14.92
CA ILE A 136 -12.08 -6.57 14.29
C ILE A 136 -12.14 -5.26 15.08
N LYS A 137 -10.98 -4.63 15.31
CA LYS A 137 -10.89 -3.22 15.74
C LYS A 137 -10.99 -2.29 14.52
N SER A 138 -11.54 -1.09 14.67
CA SER A 138 -11.76 -0.15 13.56
C SER A 138 -10.56 0.09 12.62
N GLU A 139 -9.34 0.00 13.16
CA GLU A 139 -8.08 0.13 12.42
C GLU A 139 -7.89 -0.92 11.30
N ILE A 140 -8.60 -2.05 11.39
CA ILE A 140 -8.51 -3.24 10.52
C ILE A 140 -9.71 -3.30 9.54
N LEU A 141 -10.62 -2.32 9.53
CA LEU A 141 -11.90 -2.34 8.78
C LEU A 141 -11.81 -2.42 7.24
N ASN A 142 -10.62 -2.31 6.63
CA ASN A 142 -10.49 -2.22 5.17
C ASN A 142 -10.09 -3.53 4.48
N PHE A 143 -9.73 -4.61 5.18
CA PHE A 143 -9.15 -5.82 4.55
C PHE A 143 -10.05 -6.51 3.51
N TYR A 144 -11.35 -6.63 3.75
CA TYR A 144 -12.26 -7.39 2.87
C TYR A 144 -12.34 -6.84 1.45
N ASN A 145 -12.23 -5.51 1.30
CA ASN A 145 -12.26 -4.89 -0.02
C ASN A 145 -10.91 -4.96 -0.75
N GLN A 146 -9.87 -5.47 -0.09
CA GLN A 146 -8.51 -5.57 -0.64
C GLN A 146 -8.17 -6.96 -1.18
N GLU A 147 -9.11 -7.91 -1.07
CA GLU A 147 -8.88 -9.32 -1.39
C GLU A 147 -8.69 -9.58 -2.89
N ALA A 148 -7.65 -10.35 -3.20
CA ALA A 148 -7.35 -10.85 -4.52
C ALA A 148 -6.99 -12.32 -4.41
N ILE A 149 -7.76 -13.19 -5.09
CA ILE A 149 -7.43 -14.59 -5.21
C ILE A 149 -6.74 -14.80 -6.54
N ILE A 150 -5.54 -15.37 -6.51
CA ILE A 150 -4.70 -15.61 -7.69
C ILE A 150 -4.46 -17.11 -7.78
N SER A 151 -4.97 -17.73 -8.84
CA SER A 151 -4.80 -19.17 -9.05
C SER A 151 -3.39 -19.50 -9.52
N SER A 152 -3.07 -20.80 -9.51
CA SER A 152 -1.82 -21.32 -10.03
C SER A 152 -1.58 -20.85 -11.47
N LYS A 153 -0.38 -20.35 -11.73
CA LYS A 153 0.08 -19.83 -13.03
C LYS A 153 -0.74 -18.66 -13.57
N GLU A 154 -1.55 -18.00 -12.74
CA GLU A 154 -2.26 -16.78 -13.13
C GLU A 154 -1.44 -15.54 -12.83
N ASN A 155 -1.53 -14.57 -13.74
CA ASN A 155 -1.05 -13.22 -13.57
C ASN A 155 -2.22 -12.24 -13.43
N TYR A 156 -2.10 -11.27 -12.54
CA TYR A 156 -3.13 -10.27 -12.32
C TYR A 156 -2.53 -8.87 -12.30
N LEU A 157 -3.16 -7.97 -13.03
CA LEU A 157 -2.78 -6.57 -13.11
C LEU A 157 -3.60 -5.76 -12.10
N PHE A 158 -2.90 -5.04 -11.23
CA PHE A 158 -3.50 -4.09 -10.31
C PHE A 158 -3.18 -2.67 -10.74
N GLN A 159 -4.15 -1.79 -10.54
CA GLN A 159 -4.01 -0.35 -10.75
C GLN A 159 -4.49 0.37 -9.50
N THR A 160 -3.68 1.31 -9.02
CA THR A 160 -3.97 2.13 -7.85
C THR A 160 -3.41 3.53 -8.05
N SER A 161 -3.77 4.46 -7.17
CA SER A 161 -3.37 5.86 -7.27
C SER A 161 -2.39 6.26 -6.17
N LEU A 162 -1.48 7.17 -6.51
CA LEU A 162 -0.45 7.67 -5.62
C LEU A 162 -0.02 9.11 -5.91
N SER A 163 -0.39 10.06 -5.05
CA SER A 163 0.09 11.44 -5.12
C SER A 163 1.44 11.62 -4.43
N LEU A 164 2.36 12.39 -5.05
CA LEU A 164 3.71 12.66 -4.54
C LEU A 164 4.12 14.16 -4.65
N PRO A 165 4.80 14.75 -3.64
CA PRO A 165 5.15 14.13 -2.36
C PRO A 165 3.87 13.83 -1.58
N PHE A 166 3.82 12.72 -0.87
CA PHE A 166 2.56 12.27 -0.29
C PHE A 166 2.00 13.35 0.63
N VAL A 167 0.85 13.88 0.26
CA VAL A 167 0.00 14.67 1.13
C VAL A 167 -1.27 13.86 1.22
N VAL A 168 -1.40 13.09 2.30
CA VAL A 168 -2.74 12.70 2.72
C VAL A 168 -3.33 13.99 3.27
N GLU A 169 -4.20 14.66 2.51
CA GLU A 169 -4.99 15.74 3.09
C GLU A 169 -5.81 15.15 4.23
N ASP A 170 -5.66 15.79 5.40
CA ASP A 170 -6.44 15.51 6.59
C ASP A 170 -7.89 15.86 6.29
N LYS A 171 -8.69 14.85 5.93
CA LYS A 171 -10.15 14.95 5.96
C LYS A 171 -10.57 14.82 7.42
N GLU A 172 -10.51 15.97 8.07
CA GLU A 172 -11.00 16.27 9.40
C GLU A 172 -10.30 15.51 10.53
N GLU A 173 -9.52 16.27 11.29
CA GLU A 173 -9.52 16.23 12.76
C GLU A 173 -10.09 14.96 13.38
N ASN A 174 -9.43 13.81 13.20
CA ASN A 174 -8.96 12.95 14.28
C ASN A 174 -8.05 11.85 13.72
N LEU A 175 -6.86 12.34 13.39
CA LEU A 175 -5.56 11.69 13.57
C LEU A 175 -5.31 10.42 12.72
N ARG A 176 -5.39 10.58 11.40
CA ARG A 176 -4.46 9.88 10.50
C ARG A 176 -3.42 10.88 9.99
N ARG A 177 -2.28 10.88 10.68
CA ARG A 177 -1.13 11.75 10.39
C ARG A 177 -0.81 11.70 8.89
N PRO A 178 -0.73 12.83 8.16
CA PRO A 178 -0.19 12.83 6.81
C PRO A 178 1.19 12.19 6.81
N ILE A 179 1.30 11.03 6.16
CA ILE A 179 2.61 10.46 5.84
C ILE A 179 3.10 11.21 4.62
N TYR A 180 4.08 12.08 4.81
CA TYR A 180 4.78 12.72 3.69
C TYR A 180 6.18 12.14 3.54
N PHE A 181 6.56 11.90 2.30
CA PHE A 181 7.95 11.65 1.96
C PHE A 181 8.63 12.98 1.69
N LYS A 182 9.60 13.33 2.53
CA LYS A 182 10.40 14.53 2.35
C LYS A 182 11.52 14.25 1.36
N LEU A 183 11.27 14.55 0.09
CA LEU A 183 12.22 14.29 -0.99
C LEU A 183 12.85 15.60 -1.46
N ASN A 184 14.19 15.69 -1.43
CA ASN A 184 14.93 16.84 -1.97
C ASN A 184 15.01 16.71 -3.50
N PRO A 185 14.46 17.65 -4.30
CA PRO A 185 14.46 17.56 -5.76
C PRO A 185 15.86 17.55 -6.40
N GLU A 186 16.90 17.91 -5.65
CA GLU A 186 18.31 17.85 -6.10
C GLU A 186 18.93 16.44 -5.93
N LYS A 187 18.26 15.54 -5.22
CA LYS A 187 18.71 14.16 -4.99
C LYS A 187 17.95 13.18 -5.88
N LYS A 188 18.57 12.02 -6.13
CA LYS A 188 17.93 10.89 -6.82
C LYS A 188 17.32 9.92 -5.80
N TYR A 189 16.13 9.45 -6.13
CA TYR A 189 15.42 8.47 -5.32
C TYR A 189 14.90 7.32 -6.19
N THR A 190 14.74 6.17 -5.55
CA THR A 190 14.07 5.01 -6.13
C THR A 190 12.82 4.67 -5.33
N PHE A 191 11.85 4.09 -6.01
CA PHE A 191 10.57 3.63 -5.51
C PHE A 191 10.45 2.13 -5.73
N ARG A 192 9.97 1.40 -4.72
CA ARG A 192 9.56 -0.01 -4.84
C ARG A 192 8.42 -0.32 -3.88
N LEU A 193 7.71 -1.40 -4.17
CA LEU A 193 6.66 -1.94 -3.32
C LEU A 193 7.14 -3.23 -2.68
N LYS A 194 6.70 -3.46 -1.44
CA LYS A 194 6.96 -4.68 -0.69
C LYS A 194 5.65 -5.19 -0.13
N TYR A 195 5.20 -6.35 -0.60
CA TYR A 195 4.09 -7.04 0.04
C TYR A 195 4.62 -7.88 1.20
N LYS A 196 3.99 -7.74 2.36
CA LYS A 196 4.20 -8.58 3.53
C LYS A 196 2.91 -8.66 4.32
N LEU A 197 2.50 -9.86 4.69
CA LEU A 197 1.41 -10.04 5.64
C LEU A 197 1.89 -9.56 7.03
N LYS A 198 1.31 -8.48 7.53
CA LYS A 198 1.76 -7.83 8.79
C LYS A 198 1.25 -8.54 10.05
N ASP A 199 0.09 -9.18 9.99
CA ASP A 199 -0.59 -9.79 11.14
C ASP A 199 -1.16 -11.19 10.80
N ASP A 200 -1.50 -11.96 11.83
CA ASP A 200 -2.23 -13.22 11.73
C ASP A 200 -3.70 -12.98 11.29
N ILE A 201 -3.91 -12.66 10.01
CA ILE A 201 -5.24 -12.31 9.49
C ILE A 201 -6.25 -13.45 9.61
N GLU A 202 -5.79 -14.70 9.73
CA GLU A 202 -6.61 -15.89 10.00
C GLU A 202 -7.33 -15.81 11.36
N LYS A 203 -6.86 -15.01 12.33
CA LYS A 203 -7.56 -14.80 13.61
C LYS A 203 -8.71 -13.80 13.51
N VAL A 204 -8.74 -13.05 12.41
CA VAL A 204 -9.58 -11.88 12.19
C VAL A 204 -10.73 -12.22 11.24
N ILE A 205 -10.50 -13.14 10.30
CA ILE A 205 -11.50 -13.63 9.34
C ILE A 205 -12.46 -14.63 10.04
N PRO A 206 -13.78 -14.57 9.78
CA PRO A 206 -14.78 -15.49 10.30
C PRO A 206 -14.49 -16.93 9.89
N LYS A 207 -14.83 -17.86 10.78
CA LYS A 207 -14.50 -19.29 10.60
C LYS A 207 -15.19 -19.91 9.39
N ASP A 208 -16.40 -19.49 9.08
CA ASP A 208 -17.17 -19.93 7.92
C ASP A 208 -16.53 -19.45 6.61
N ILE A 209 -16.05 -18.21 6.55
CA ILE A 209 -15.31 -17.68 5.39
C ILE A 209 -13.96 -18.40 5.23
N LEU A 210 -13.22 -18.60 6.33
CA LEU A 210 -11.99 -19.39 6.32
C LEU A 210 -12.22 -20.83 5.89
N ALA A 211 -13.30 -21.46 6.36
CA ALA A 211 -13.69 -22.80 5.94
C ALA A 211 -13.98 -22.83 4.44
N ASN A 212 -14.71 -21.86 3.92
CA ASN A 212 -14.98 -21.73 2.49
C ASN A 212 -13.68 -21.58 1.68
N TYR A 213 -12.71 -20.76 2.11
CA TYR A 213 -11.40 -20.69 1.44
C TYR A 213 -10.70 -22.04 1.43
N LYS A 214 -10.69 -22.74 2.57
CA LYS A 214 -10.07 -24.06 2.71
C LYS A 214 -10.73 -25.11 1.81
N GLU A 215 -12.07 -25.15 1.78
CA GLU A 215 -12.85 -26.05 0.91
C GLU A 215 -12.57 -25.79 -0.58
N ASN A 216 -12.26 -24.55 -0.94
CA ASN A 216 -11.90 -24.15 -2.30
C ASN A 216 -10.38 -24.22 -2.59
N ASN A 217 -9.59 -24.82 -1.71
CA ASN A 217 -8.12 -24.93 -1.81
C ASN A 217 -7.42 -23.57 -1.97
N ILE A 218 -7.94 -22.53 -1.30
CA ILE A 218 -7.35 -21.18 -1.27
C ILE A 218 -6.54 -21.04 0.02
N GLU A 219 -5.24 -20.77 -0.12
CA GLU A 219 -4.34 -20.51 1.00
C GLU A 219 -4.08 -19.00 1.15
N ILE A 220 -3.93 -18.48 2.36
CA ILE A 220 -3.48 -17.10 2.55
C ILE A 220 -1.98 -17.03 2.29
N PHE A 221 -1.52 -16.12 1.43
CA PHE A 221 -0.09 -15.97 1.19
C PHE A 221 0.59 -15.28 2.39
N LYS A 222 1.49 -16.03 3.06
CA LYS A 222 2.23 -15.58 4.26
C LYS A 222 3.67 -15.13 3.99
N GLY A 223 4.12 -15.16 2.73
CA GLY A 223 5.48 -14.78 2.35
C GLY A 223 5.66 -13.27 2.20
N GLU A 224 6.87 -12.91 1.77
CA GLU A 224 7.27 -11.54 1.47
C GLU A 224 7.73 -11.47 0.01
N ILE A 225 7.24 -10.49 -0.74
CA ILE A 225 7.61 -10.27 -2.15
C ILE A 225 7.82 -8.78 -2.40
N GLU A 226 8.87 -8.46 -3.14
CA GLU A 226 9.27 -7.09 -3.42
C GLU A 226 9.34 -6.86 -4.93
N THR A 227 8.99 -5.66 -5.36
CA THR A 227 9.15 -5.25 -6.75
C THR A 227 10.59 -4.82 -7.01
N GLN A 228 10.95 -4.76 -8.29
CA GLN A 228 12.12 -4.02 -8.72
C GLN A 228 12.04 -2.53 -8.34
N LYS A 229 13.20 -1.87 -8.28
CA LYS A 229 13.32 -0.43 -8.05
C LYS A 229 13.08 0.35 -9.35
N ILE A 230 12.32 1.44 -9.26
CA ILE A 230 12.12 2.39 -10.37
C ILE A 230 12.42 3.83 -9.92
N PRO A 231 12.90 4.71 -10.80
CA PRO A 231 13.24 6.09 -10.42
C PRO A 231 12.02 6.92 -10.02
N ILE A 232 12.22 7.84 -9.07
CA ILE A 232 11.32 8.97 -8.83
C ILE A 232 11.84 10.18 -9.62
N VAL A 233 10.95 10.84 -10.38
CA VAL A 233 11.26 12.00 -11.22
C VAL A 233 10.48 13.22 -10.72
N PHE A 234 11.19 14.32 -10.50
CA PHE A 234 10.58 15.59 -10.10
C PHE A 234 10.10 16.38 -11.31
N LYS A 235 8.87 16.87 -11.28
CA LYS A 235 8.28 17.75 -12.31
C LYS A 235 7.72 19.02 -11.67
#